data_AF-A0A9Q3H980-F1
#
_entry.id   AF-A0A9Q3H980-F1
#
_cell.length_a   1.000
_cell.length_b   1.000
_cell.length_c   1.000
_cell.angle_alpha   90.00
_cell.angle_beta   90.00
_cell.angle_gamma   90.00
#
_symmetry.space_group_name_H-M   'P 1'
#
loop_
_entity.id
_entity.type
_entity.pdbx_description
1 polymer ?
#
loop_
_entity_poly.entity_id
_entity_poly.type
_entity_poly.pdbx_seq_one_letter_code
_entity_poly.pdbx_strand_id
1 'polypeptide(L)'
;MGGYDERELDVTTRPPNTSEKPLGRMQLTKLPQGATNSVAVYQTQMTWILQEAIPESVRIFMDDRRIKGPRSVYSQETLPENPSIRRFI
;
A
#
# COMPACT_ATOMS: atom_id res chain seq x y z
N MET A 1 5.20 -6.40 6.38
CA MET A 1 5.07 -7.03 5.05
C MET A 1 4.41 -6.02 4.14
N GLY A 2 5.10 -5.59 3.09
CA GLY A 2 4.59 -4.56 2.17
C GLY A 2 3.75 -5.19 1.06
N GLY A 3 2.82 -4.44 0.47
CA GLY A 3 1.88 -4.98 -0.52
C GLY A 3 2.52 -5.52 -1.81
N TYR A 4 3.80 -5.23 -2.06
CA TYR A 4 4.59 -5.81 -3.15
C TYR A 4 4.84 -7.32 -2.99
N ASP A 5 5.07 -7.79 -1.77
CA ASP A 5 5.41 -9.19 -1.50
C ASP A 5 4.21 -10.14 -1.67
N GLU A 6 3.00 -9.58 -1.77
CA GLU A 6 1.76 -10.35 -1.91
C GLU A 6 1.54 -10.84 -3.35
N ARG A 7 2.15 -10.18 -4.34
CA ARG A 7 1.98 -10.53 -5.76
C ARG A 7 3.12 -11.38 -6.27
N GLU A 8 2.78 -12.51 -6.87
CA GLU A 8 3.76 -13.35 -7.55
C GLU A 8 4.28 -12.71 -8.82
N LEU A 9 5.57 -12.89 -9.03
CA LEU A 9 6.22 -12.54 -10.27
C LEU A 9 6.09 -13.71 -11.25
N ASP A 10 5.81 -13.38 -12.51
CA ASP A 10 5.75 -14.37 -13.59
C ASP A 10 7.07 -15.15 -13.65
N VAL A 11 6.98 -16.47 -13.73
CA VAL A 11 8.13 -17.39 -13.67
C VAL A 11 9.20 -17.03 -14.71
N THR A 12 8.79 -16.59 -15.90
CA THR A 12 9.70 -16.22 -17.00
C THR A 12 10.48 -14.93 -16.71
N THR A 13 9.95 -14.07 -15.84
CA THR A 13 10.54 -12.77 -15.48
C THR A 13 11.33 -12.78 -14.16
N ARG A 14 11.39 -13.93 -13.48
CA ARG A 14 12.18 -14.08 -12.25
C ARG A 14 13.70 -14.00 -12.47
N PRO A 15 14.32 -14.59 -13.52
CA PRO A 15 15.79 -14.59 -13.65
C PRO A 15 16.47 -13.22 -13.69
N PRO A 16 15.88 -12.18 -14.31
CA PRO A 16 16.40 -10.82 -14.21
C PRO A 16 16.41 -10.21 -12.79
N ASN A 17 15.59 -10.75 -11.87
CA ASN A 17 15.45 -10.26 -10.49
C ASN A 17 16.33 -11.02 -9.51
N THR A 18 17.47 -11.49 -9.98
CA THR A 18 18.45 -12.22 -9.20
C THR A 18 19.49 -11.28 -8.58
N SER A 19 19.85 -11.52 -7.31
CA SER A 19 20.89 -10.78 -6.60
C SER A 19 21.86 -11.73 -5.89
N GLU A 20 23.13 -11.32 -5.82
CA GLU A 20 24.15 -12.06 -5.06
C GLU A 20 23.99 -11.74 -3.56
N LYS A 21 23.91 -12.79 -2.74
CA LYS A 21 23.88 -12.71 -1.27
C LYS A 21 25.06 -13.50 -0.70
N PRO A 22 25.46 -13.27 0.57
CA PRO A 22 26.49 -14.07 1.23
C PRO A 22 26.20 -15.58 1.26
N LEU A 23 24.91 -15.97 1.19
CA LEU A 23 24.45 -17.35 1.13
C LEU A 23 24.33 -17.91 -0.29
N GLY A 24 24.77 -17.16 -1.30
CA GLY A 24 24.68 -17.49 -2.71
C GLY A 24 23.69 -16.63 -3.48
N ARG A 25 23.52 -16.98 -4.75
CA ARG A 25 22.65 -16.30 -5.70
C ARG A 25 21.18 -16.58 -5.36
N MET A 26 20.41 -15.52 -5.10
CA MET A 26 18.98 -15.61 -4.80
C MET A 26 18.14 -14.91 -5.87
N GLN A 27 16.97 -15.47 -6.16
CA GLN A 27 16.02 -14.95 -7.15
C GLN A 27 14.72 -14.52 -6.45
N LEU A 28 14.21 -13.34 -6.78
CA LEU A 28 12.90 -12.91 -6.28
C LEU A 28 11.77 -13.66 -7.00
N THR A 29 10.81 -14.13 -6.21
CA THR A 29 9.59 -14.81 -6.70
C THR A 29 8.33 -13.94 -6.56
N LYS A 30 8.46 -12.82 -5.85
CA LYS A 30 7.43 -11.80 -5.63
C LYS A 30 7.84 -10.48 -6.28
N LEU A 31 6.89 -9.56 -6.40
CA LEU A 31 7.10 -8.29 -7.08
C LEU A 31 8.22 -7.48 -6.39
N PRO A 32 9.33 -7.17 -7.09
CA PRO A 32 10.48 -6.48 -6.49
C PRO A 32 10.17 -5.01 -6.21
N GLN A 33 10.48 -4.52 -5.02
CA GLN A 33 10.50 -3.08 -4.75
C GLN A 33 11.65 -2.43 -5.53
N GLY A 34 11.36 -1.32 -6.24
CA GLY A 34 12.35 -0.56 -7.01
C GLY A 34 12.54 -0.99 -8.47
N ALA A 35 11.84 -2.02 -8.96
CA ALA A 35 11.82 -2.29 -10.40
C ALA A 35 10.83 -1.38 -11.14
N THR A 36 11.17 -0.97 -12.36
CA THR A 36 10.46 0.05 -13.16
C THR A 36 8.95 -0.19 -13.22
N ASN A 37 8.52 -1.42 -13.46
CA ASN A 37 7.11 -1.75 -13.65
C ASN A 37 6.40 -2.21 -12.37
N SER A 38 7.11 -2.37 -11.26
CA SER A 38 6.50 -2.87 -10.03
C SER A 38 5.41 -1.94 -9.52
N VAL A 39 5.64 -0.63 -9.53
CA VAL A 39 4.65 0.36 -9.08
C VAL A 39 3.39 0.31 -9.94
N ALA A 40 3.52 0.17 -11.26
CA ALA A 40 2.36 0.09 -12.15
C ALA A 40 1.53 -1.17 -11.90
N VAL A 41 2.21 -2.32 -11.70
CA VAL A 41 1.56 -3.58 -11.37
C VAL A 41 0.86 -3.50 -10.00
N TYR A 42 1.53 -2.94 -9.00
CA TYR A 42 0.99 -2.75 -7.66
C TYR A 42 -0.24 -1.82 -7.68
N GLN A 43 -0.14 -0.68 -8.33
CA GLN A 43 -1.24 0.27 -8.47
C GLN A 43 -2.45 -0.35 -9.16
N THR A 44 -2.24 -1.16 -10.21
CA THR A 44 -3.31 -1.89 -10.90
C THR A 44 -4.02 -2.86 -9.96
N GLN A 45 -3.24 -3.64 -9.20
CA GLN A 45 -3.79 -4.58 -8.22
C GLN A 45 -4.57 -3.86 -7.12
N MET A 46 -4.01 -2.81 -6.52
CA MET A 46 -4.66 -2.05 -5.46
C MET A 46 -5.94 -1.36 -5.95
N THR A 47 -5.93 -0.86 -7.20
CA THR A 47 -7.11 -0.22 -7.80
C THR A 47 -8.24 -1.22 -7.97
N TRP A 48 -7.92 -2.46 -8.39
CA TRP A 48 -8.89 -3.53 -8.48
C TRP A 48 -9.45 -3.93 -7.10
N ILE A 49 -8.58 -4.10 -6.09
CA ILE A 49 -8.98 -4.47 -4.72
C ILE A 49 -9.89 -3.40 -4.09
N LEU A 50 -9.58 -2.12 -4.31
CA LEU A 50 -10.26 -0.99 -3.67
C LEU A 50 -11.26 -0.30 -4.61
N GLN A 51 -11.66 -0.95 -5.70
CA GLN A 51 -12.48 -0.34 -6.75
C GLN A 51 -13.80 0.25 -6.23
N GLU A 52 -14.42 -0.38 -5.22
CA GLU A 52 -15.68 0.08 -4.63
C GLU A 52 -15.51 1.32 -3.73
N ALA A 53 -14.29 1.59 -3.28
CA ALA A 53 -13.96 2.69 -2.39
C ALA A 53 -13.36 3.91 -3.13
N ILE A 54 -12.97 3.73 -4.40
CA ILE A 54 -12.33 4.75 -5.22
C ILE A 54 -13.37 5.44 -6.11
N PRO A 55 -13.40 6.78 -6.18
CA PRO A 55 -12.55 7.76 -5.47
C PRO A 55 -13.17 8.33 -4.17
N GLU A 56 -14.32 7.80 -3.73
CA GLU A 56 -15.15 8.38 -2.69
C GLU A 56 -14.44 8.40 -1.33
N SER A 57 -13.79 7.31 -0.95
CA SER A 57 -13.14 7.16 0.37
C SER A 57 -11.66 6.84 0.27
N VAL A 58 -11.18 6.29 -0.84
CA VAL A 58 -9.78 5.95 -1.05
C VAL A 58 -9.24 6.52 -2.36
N ARG A 59 -7.97 6.90 -2.37
CA ARG A 59 -7.22 7.22 -3.58
C ARG A 59 -5.84 6.61 -3.52
N ILE A 60 -5.43 5.92 -4.58
CA ILE A 60 -4.13 5.27 -4.68
C ILE A 60 -3.18 6.18 -5.47
N PHE A 61 -1.93 6.25 -5.04
CA PHE A 61 -0.86 6.95 -5.73
C PHE A 61 0.48 6.28 -5.46
N MET A 62 1.06 5.65 -6.50
CA MET A 62 2.32 4.91 -6.41
C MET A 62 2.27 3.85 -5.30
N ASP A 63 3.12 3.98 -4.27
CA ASP A 63 3.22 3.06 -3.15
C ASP A 63 2.18 3.32 -2.05
N ASP A 64 1.52 4.48 -2.10
CA ASP A 64 0.65 4.95 -1.04
C ASP A 64 -0.83 4.85 -1.43
N ARG A 65 -1.65 4.65 -0.40
CA ARG A 65 -3.09 4.90 -0.46
C ARG A 65 -3.46 5.98 0.54
N ARG A 66 -4.23 6.96 0.10
CA ARG A 66 -4.85 7.95 0.96
C ARG A 66 -6.29 7.53 1.22
N ILE A 67 -6.65 7.45 2.49
CA ILE A 67 -8.03 7.25 2.94
C ILE A 67 -8.54 8.63 3.36
N LYS A 68 -9.73 9.02 2.88
CA LYS A 68 -10.35 10.27 3.32
C LYS A 68 -10.70 10.14 4.79
N GLY A 69 -10.34 11.17 5.55
CA GLY A 69 -10.74 11.28 6.94
C GLY A 69 -12.26 11.44 7.08
N PRO A 70 -12.74 11.51 8.33
CA PRO A 70 -14.15 11.64 8.63
C PRO A 70 -14.75 12.93 8.07
N ARG A 71 -16.06 12.91 7.80
CA ARG A 71 -16.79 14.05 7.24
C ARG A 71 -16.92 15.24 8.20
N SER A 72 -16.69 15.00 9.49
CA SER A 72 -16.85 16.01 10.54
C SER A 72 -15.71 15.91 11.53
N VAL A 73 -15.29 17.05 12.07
CA VAL A 73 -14.35 17.16 13.19
C VAL A 73 -15.08 17.28 14.54
N TYR A 74 -16.37 16.94 14.56
CA TYR A 74 -17.27 17.08 15.71
C TYR A 74 -17.15 18.47 16.37
N SER A 75 -17.07 19.53 15.58
CA SER A 75 -16.90 20.91 16.08
C SER A 75 -15.76 21.11 17.08
N GLN A 76 -14.70 20.28 17.01
CA GLN A 76 -13.59 20.26 17.98
C GLN A 76 -14.00 19.88 19.41
N GLU A 77 -15.12 19.15 19.57
CA GLU A 77 -15.57 18.60 20.85
C GLU A 77 -14.45 17.81 21.54
N THR A 78 -14.35 17.97 22.85
CA THR A 78 -13.47 17.19 23.71
C THR A 78 -14.27 16.09 24.41
N LEU A 79 -13.59 15.01 24.81
CA LEU A 79 -14.24 13.95 25.58
C LEU A 79 -14.72 14.51 26.93
N PRO A 80 -15.95 14.22 27.37
CA PRO A 80 -16.46 14.68 28.67
C PRO A 80 -15.58 14.22 29.84
N GLU A 81 -14.98 13.03 29.74
CA GLU A 81 -14.13 12.46 30.78
C GLU A 81 -12.69 13.02 30.76
N ASN A 82 -12.26 13.63 29.65
CA ASN A 82 -10.93 14.23 29.53
C ASN A 82 -10.92 15.42 28.55
N PRO A 83 -11.01 16.66 29.05
CA PRO A 83 -10.99 17.87 28.22
C PRO A 83 -9.69 18.08 27.42
N SER A 84 -8.62 17.36 27.74
CA SER A 84 -7.35 17.43 26.99
C SER A 84 -7.36 16.58 25.72
N ILE A 85 -8.36 15.71 25.55
CA ILE A 85 -8.48 14.79 24.41
C ILE A 85 -9.68 15.19 23.57
N ARG A 86 -9.46 15.46 22.27
CA ARG A 86 -10.54 15.69 21.31
C ARG A 86 -11.28 14.39 21.02
N ARG A 87 -12.60 14.48 20.84
CA ARG A 87 -13.42 13.39 20.34
C ARG A 87 -12.80 12.89 19.03
N PHE A 88 -12.43 11.62 19.00
CA PHE A 88 -11.69 11.05 17.88
C PHE A 88 -12.47 11.21 16.57
N ILE A 89 -11.72 11.65 15.56
CA ILE A 89 -12.05 11.61 14.14
C ILE A 89 -11.62 10.21 13.64
#